data_AF-A0A8J8SBK4-F1
#
_entry.id   AF-A0A8J8SBK4-F1
#
_cell.length_a   1.000
_cell.length_b   1.000
_cell.length_c   1.000
_cell.angle_alpha   90.00
_cell.angle_beta   90.00
_cell.angle_gamma   90.00
#
_symmetry.space_group_name_H-M   'P 1'
#
loop_
_entity.id
_entity.type
_entity.pdbx_description
1 polymer ?
#
loop_
_entity_poly.entity_id
_entity_poly.type
_entity_poly.pdbx_seq_one_letter_code
_entity_poly.pdbx_strand_id
1 'polypeptide(L)'
;MNRFIKIIFSFVILAGLTIGLSGCSALENDDVKQLKKDLITVVQDNAKDYFNKEIDCDNFDISLSQAVTEDSFTSVINLDNVKKVHFIGCFKDKPEDVIEFYLIYDIENKKTEKFGIKTLEDDEIVYAELDD
;
A
#
# COMPACT_ATOMS: atom_id res chain seq x y z
N MET A 1 0.55 69.97 -31.83
CA MET A 1 1.02 69.96 -30.42
C MET A 1 1.84 68.71 -30.22
N ASN A 2 3.06 68.89 -29.71
CA ASN A 2 4.02 67.93 -29.14
C ASN A 2 3.39 66.65 -28.53
N ARG A 3 4.03 65.50 -28.40
CA ARG A 3 5.33 64.88 -28.72
C ARG A 3 5.19 63.44 -28.14
N PHE A 4 6.14 62.57 -28.50
CA PHE A 4 6.58 61.36 -27.77
C PHE A 4 5.94 60.01 -28.09
N ILE A 5 6.72 59.26 -28.87
CA ILE A 5 6.90 57.81 -28.81
C ILE A 5 7.07 57.33 -27.37
N LYS A 6 6.34 56.27 -26.99
CA LYS A 6 6.80 55.26 -26.03
C LYS A 6 6.41 53.88 -26.53
N ILE A 7 7.39 53.20 -27.11
CA ILE A 7 7.39 51.74 -27.23
C ILE A 7 7.62 51.21 -25.82
N ILE A 8 6.74 50.35 -25.32
CA ILE A 8 7.05 49.43 -24.22
C ILE A 8 6.89 48.02 -24.79
N PHE A 9 8.02 47.38 -25.03
CA PHE A 9 8.11 45.94 -25.21
C PHE A 9 7.64 45.27 -23.92
N SER A 10 6.71 44.32 -24.03
CA SER A 10 6.66 43.20 -23.10
C SER A 10 6.44 41.93 -23.89
N PHE A 11 7.56 41.24 -24.06
CA PHE A 11 7.62 39.80 -24.23
C PHE A 11 6.76 39.15 -23.14
N VAL A 12 5.69 38.45 -23.53
CA VAL A 12 5.25 37.30 -22.76
C VAL A 12 5.41 36.10 -23.68
N ILE A 13 6.53 35.44 -23.46
CA ILE A 13 6.93 34.18 -24.04
C ILE A 13 5.89 33.13 -23.65
N LEU A 14 5.39 32.45 -24.67
CA LEU A 14 5.06 31.04 -24.71
C LEU A 14 5.32 30.27 -23.40
N ALA A 15 4.25 29.87 -22.72
CA ALA A 15 4.24 28.61 -22.00
C ALA A 15 2.90 27.95 -22.30
N GLY A 16 2.89 27.15 -23.35
CA GLY A 16 1.95 26.05 -23.47
C GLY A 16 2.17 25.13 -22.28
N LEU A 17 1.50 25.43 -21.17
CA LEU A 17 1.23 24.46 -20.13
C LEU A 17 -0.04 23.74 -20.57
N THR A 18 0.14 22.77 -21.47
CA THR A 18 -0.67 21.56 -21.38
C THR A 18 -0.45 21.05 -19.97
N ILE A 19 -1.40 21.32 -19.08
CA ILE A 19 -1.50 20.65 -17.80
C ILE A 19 -1.86 19.22 -18.19
N GLY A 20 -0.85 18.43 -18.53
CA GLY A 20 -0.94 16.99 -18.40
C GLY A 20 -1.30 16.79 -16.95
N LEU A 21 -2.55 16.43 -16.71
CA LEU A 21 -2.97 15.71 -15.52
C LEU A 21 -2.04 14.49 -15.43
N SER A 22 -0.88 14.67 -14.82
CA SER A 22 -0.14 13.57 -14.24
C SER A 22 -0.96 13.12 -13.05
N GLY A 23 -2.06 12.41 -13.34
CA GLY A 23 -2.48 11.33 -12.48
C GLY A 23 -1.25 10.47 -12.35
N CYS A 24 -0.55 10.61 -11.23
CA CYS A 24 0.58 9.77 -10.87
C CYS A 24 0.01 8.40 -10.47
N SER A 25 -0.70 7.76 -11.39
CA SER A 25 -0.95 6.34 -11.36
C SER A 25 0.31 5.74 -11.96
N ALA A 26 1.35 5.57 -11.14
CA ALA A 26 2.34 4.55 -11.47
C ALA A 26 1.52 3.27 -11.64
N LEU A 27 1.34 2.82 -12.90
CA LEU A 27 0.56 1.64 -13.22
C LEU A 27 1.17 0.48 -12.42
N GLU A 28 0.43 0.01 -11.42
CA GLU A 28 0.84 -1.14 -10.62
C GLU A 28 1.10 -2.32 -11.56
N ASN A 29 2.30 -2.90 -11.46
CA ASN A 29 2.73 -4.02 -12.29
C ASN A 29 1.86 -5.25 -12.02
N ASP A 30 1.59 -6.06 -13.06
CA ASP A 30 0.74 -7.25 -12.94
C ASP A 30 1.27 -8.29 -11.96
N ASP A 31 2.59 -8.40 -11.78
CA ASP A 31 3.21 -9.27 -10.78
C ASP A 31 2.88 -8.81 -9.36
N VAL A 32 2.82 -7.50 -9.12
CA VAL A 32 2.42 -6.94 -7.81
C VAL A 32 0.94 -7.23 -7.54
N LYS A 33 0.08 -7.09 -8.57
CA LYS A 33 -1.34 -7.44 -8.44
C LYS A 33 -1.52 -8.93 -8.13
N GLN A 34 -0.73 -9.80 -8.77
CA GLN A 34 -0.79 -11.23 -8.50
C GLN A 34 -0.29 -11.54 -7.08
N LEU A 35 0.81 -10.94 -6.66
CA LEU A 35 1.32 -11.08 -5.30
C LEU A 35 0.27 -10.66 -4.26
N LYS A 36 -0.44 -9.53 -4.47
CA LYS A 36 -1.51 -9.10 -3.55
C LYS A 36 -2.62 -10.16 -3.42
N LYS A 37 -3.01 -10.80 -4.52
CA LYS A 37 -4.01 -11.88 -4.48
C LYS A 37 -3.50 -13.09 -3.72
N ASP A 38 -2.25 -13.48 -3.95
CA ASP A 38 -1.65 -14.61 -3.24
C ASP A 38 -1.55 -14.31 -1.73
N LEU A 39 -1.16 -13.08 -1.37
CA LEU A 39 -1.09 -12.64 0.03
C LEU A 39 -2.46 -12.54 0.70
N ILE A 40 -3.54 -12.24 -0.03
CA ILE A 40 -4.90 -12.33 0.50
C ILE A 40 -5.20 -13.76 0.95
N THR A 41 -4.88 -14.76 0.13
CA THR A 41 -5.04 -16.17 0.51
C THR A 41 -4.20 -16.50 1.75
N VAL A 42 -2.95 -16.06 1.80
CA VAL A 42 -2.07 -16.25 2.97
C VAL A 42 -2.65 -15.61 4.24
N VAL A 43 -3.24 -14.42 4.16
CA VAL A 43 -3.90 -13.76 5.30
C VAL A 43 -5.10 -14.57 5.77
N GLN A 44 -5.94 -15.03 4.83
CA GLN A 44 -7.16 -15.77 5.14
C GLN A 44 -6.85 -17.12 5.79
N ASP A 45 -5.87 -17.84 5.25
CA ASP A 45 -5.42 -19.14 5.78
C ASP A 45 -4.82 -18.94 7.18
N ASN A 46 -3.89 -17.99 7.37
CA ASN A 46 -3.30 -17.75 8.68
C ASN A 46 -4.32 -17.24 9.71
N ALA A 47 -5.29 -16.40 9.31
CA ALA A 47 -6.36 -15.97 10.21
C ALA A 47 -7.21 -17.14 10.69
N LYS A 48 -7.49 -18.09 9.80
CA LYS A 48 -8.25 -19.29 10.14
C LYS A 48 -7.44 -20.21 11.04
N ASP A 49 -6.19 -20.48 10.70
CA ASP A 49 -5.36 -21.48 11.38
C ASP A 49 -4.95 -21.02 12.79
N TYR A 50 -4.51 -19.76 12.94
CA TYR A 50 -3.95 -19.27 14.21
C TYR A 50 -4.97 -18.59 15.12
N PHE A 51 -6.06 -18.06 14.56
CA PHE A 51 -7.05 -17.30 15.34
C PHE A 51 -8.47 -17.85 15.22
N ASN A 52 -8.71 -18.85 14.37
CA ASN A 52 -10.05 -19.33 14.02
C ASN A 52 -10.99 -18.20 13.58
N LYS A 53 -10.44 -17.21 12.84
CA LYS A 53 -11.17 -16.07 12.30
C LYS A 53 -11.31 -16.19 10.79
N GLU A 54 -12.45 -15.73 10.27
CA GLU A 54 -12.68 -15.61 8.84
C GLU A 54 -12.54 -14.14 8.45
N ILE A 55 -11.67 -13.87 7.49
CA ILE A 55 -11.40 -12.52 6.98
C ILE A 55 -11.85 -12.46 5.52
N ASP A 56 -12.79 -11.57 5.23
CA ASP A 56 -13.09 -11.17 3.86
C ASP A 56 -12.29 -9.91 3.53
N CYS A 57 -11.17 -10.08 2.83
CA CYS A 57 -10.24 -9.01 2.49
C CYS A 57 -10.85 -7.94 1.58
N ASP A 58 -11.99 -8.18 0.93
CA ASP A 58 -12.68 -7.15 0.14
C ASP A 58 -13.22 -6.01 1.03
N ASN A 59 -13.45 -6.28 2.32
CA ASN A 59 -13.88 -5.29 3.31
C ASN A 59 -12.73 -4.45 3.90
N PHE A 60 -11.49 -4.69 3.46
CA PHE A 60 -10.30 -4.01 3.97
C PHE A 60 -9.71 -3.07 2.93
N ASP A 61 -9.23 -1.92 3.39
CA ASP A 61 -8.27 -1.10 2.67
C ASP A 61 -6.88 -1.67 2.91
N ILE A 62 -6.28 -2.18 1.83
CA ILE A 62 -5.07 -2.98 1.90
C ILE A 62 -3.90 -2.20 1.30
N SER A 63 -2.82 -2.13 2.08
CA SER A 63 -1.53 -1.58 1.69
C SER A 63 -0.50 -2.68 1.54
N LEU A 64 0.32 -2.59 0.48
CA LEU A 64 1.51 -3.41 0.27
C LEU A 64 2.72 -2.48 0.24
N SER A 65 3.61 -2.64 1.21
CA SER A 65 4.80 -1.83 1.36
C SER A 65 6.05 -2.67 1.60
N GLN A 66 7.22 -2.07 1.40
CA GLN A 66 8.52 -2.63 1.76
C GLN A 66 9.23 -1.65 2.68
N ALA A 67 10.04 -2.18 3.60
CA ALA A 67 10.92 -1.36 4.42
C ALA A 67 12.04 -0.77 3.56
N VAL A 68 12.23 0.54 3.66
CA VAL A 68 13.37 1.28 3.08
C VAL A 68 14.46 1.46 4.14
N THR A 69 14.04 1.72 5.37
CA THR A 69 14.88 1.76 6.58
C THR A 69 14.10 1.08 7.72
N GLU A 70 14.68 1.03 8.92
CA GLU A 70 14.01 0.48 10.11
C GLU A 70 12.65 1.15 10.40
N ASP A 71 12.56 2.47 10.19
CA ASP A 71 11.38 3.28 10.50
C ASP A 71 10.67 3.86 9.27
N SER A 72 11.03 3.42 8.05
CA SER A 72 10.48 3.98 6.81
C SER A 72 10.02 2.91 5.85
N PHE A 73 8.80 3.10 5.32
CA PHE A 73 8.17 2.18 4.39
C PHE A 73 7.79 2.91 3.10
N THR A 74 7.86 2.20 1.98
CA THR A 74 7.38 2.70 0.67
C THR A 74 6.44 1.69 0.04
N SER A 75 5.46 2.17 -0.72
CA SER A 75 4.54 1.30 -1.46
C SER A 75 5.28 0.50 -2.53
N VAL A 76 4.93 -0.77 -2.66
CA VAL A 76 5.50 -1.67 -3.67
C VAL A 76 4.74 -1.48 -4.98
N ILE A 77 5.41 -0.94 -6.01
CA ILE A 77 4.84 -0.72 -7.35
C ILE A 77 5.40 -1.70 -8.41
N ASN A 78 6.55 -2.32 -8.12
CA ASN A 78 7.18 -3.43 -8.83
C ASN A 78 7.91 -4.33 -7.82
N LEU A 79 8.34 -5.52 -8.24
CA LEU A 79 9.03 -6.49 -7.37
C LEU A 79 10.55 -6.49 -7.52
N ASP A 80 11.11 -5.50 -8.22
CA ASP A 80 12.55 -5.45 -8.49
C ASP A 80 13.32 -5.23 -7.17
N ASN A 81 14.11 -6.23 -6.78
CA ASN A 81 14.87 -6.26 -5.53
C ASN A 81 14.01 -6.24 -4.24
N VAL A 82 12.72 -6.57 -4.34
CA VAL A 82 11.84 -6.69 -3.17
C VAL A 82 11.93 -8.11 -2.62
N LYS A 83 12.57 -8.27 -1.47
CA LYS A 83 12.71 -9.57 -0.80
C LYS A 83 11.60 -9.84 0.21
N LYS A 84 11.18 -8.79 0.92
CA LYS A 84 10.23 -8.87 2.03
C LYS A 84 9.22 -7.74 1.90
N VAL A 85 7.97 -8.05 2.21
CA VAL A 85 6.85 -7.10 2.14
C VAL A 85 6.04 -7.09 3.41
N HIS A 86 5.45 -5.94 3.67
CA HIS A 86 4.47 -5.70 4.71
C HIS A 86 3.12 -5.54 4.02
N PHE A 87 2.18 -6.40 4.41
CA PHE A 87 0.84 -6.44 3.87
C PHE A 87 -0.13 -6.18 5.02
N ILE A 88 -0.75 -5.02 4.99
CA ILE A 88 -1.53 -4.48 6.10
C ILE A 88 -2.91 -4.15 5.57
N GLY A 89 -3.95 -4.63 6.25
CA GLY A 89 -5.32 -4.30 5.92
C GLY A 89 -6.01 -3.66 7.12
N CYS A 90 -6.69 -2.54 6.88
CA CYS A 90 -7.57 -1.89 7.85
C CYS A 90 -9.02 -1.99 7.35
N PHE A 91 -9.96 -2.34 8.21
CA PHE A 91 -11.36 -2.47 7.83
C PHE A 91 -11.91 -1.11 7.35
N LYS A 92 -12.63 -1.09 6.22
CA LYS A 92 -13.09 0.14 5.54
C LYS A 92 -14.16 0.89 6.32
N ASP A 93 -15.13 0.14 6.83
CA ASP A 93 -16.35 0.66 7.45
C ASP A 93 -16.42 0.27 8.93
N LYS A 94 -17.62 -0.04 9.43
CA LYS A 94 -17.82 -0.55 10.78
C LYS A 94 -17.47 -2.04 10.81
N PRO A 95 -16.38 -2.45 11.49
CA PRO A 95 -16.03 -3.86 11.59
C PRO A 95 -17.01 -4.60 12.51
N GLU A 96 -17.14 -5.90 12.28
CA GLU A 96 -17.92 -6.81 13.13
C GLU A 96 -17.04 -7.64 14.07
N ASP A 97 -15.76 -7.83 13.74
CA ASP A 97 -14.82 -8.64 14.51
C ASP A 97 -13.37 -8.18 14.31
N VAL A 98 -12.71 -8.62 13.23
CA VAL A 98 -11.34 -8.22 12.88
C VAL A 98 -11.35 -6.83 12.27
N ILE A 99 -10.54 -5.92 12.82
CA ILE A 99 -10.45 -4.53 12.40
C ILE A 99 -9.16 -4.23 11.63
N GLU A 100 -8.10 -4.98 11.91
CA GLU A 100 -6.80 -4.85 11.25
C GLU A 100 -6.11 -6.20 11.14
N PHE A 101 -5.36 -6.42 10.07
CA PHE A 101 -4.39 -7.50 10.00
C PHE A 101 -3.02 -6.98 9.58
N TYR A 102 -1.99 -7.68 10.03
CA TYR A 102 -0.60 -7.38 9.73
C TYR A 102 0.14 -8.64 9.31
N LEU A 103 0.71 -8.63 8.11
CA LEU A 103 1.51 -9.72 7.57
C LEU A 103 2.90 -9.18 7.14
N ILE A 104 3.97 -9.83 7.61
CA ILE A 104 5.29 -9.74 7.01
C ILE A 104 5.54 -11.03 6.25
N TYR A 105 5.82 -10.91 4.96
CA TYR A 105 6.03 -12.04 4.07
C TYR A 105 7.39 -11.94 3.38
N ASP A 106 8.16 -13.02 3.45
CA ASP A 106 9.40 -13.21 2.68
C ASP A 106 9.04 -13.81 1.31
N ILE A 107 9.20 -13.01 0.26
CA ILE A 107 8.89 -13.38 -1.11
C ILE A 107 9.88 -14.43 -1.63
N GLU A 108 11.17 -14.30 -1.32
CA GLU A 108 12.21 -15.21 -1.80
C GLU A 108 11.99 -16.62 -1.24
N ASN A 109 11.70 -16.71 0.05
CA ASN A 109 11.51 -17.98 0.76
C ASN A 109 10.06 -18.46 0.76
N LYS A 110 9.11 -17.64 0.27
CA LYS A 110 7.67 -17.89 0.29
C LYS A 110 7.16 -18.26 1.69
N LYS A 111 7.58 -17.47 2.69
CA LYS A 111 7.33 -17.74 4.11
C LYS A 111 6.67 -16.54 4.78
N THR A 112 5.65 -16.83 5.60
CA THR A 112 5.13 -15.86 6.57
C THR A 112 6.12 -15.72 7.71
N GLU A 113 6.63 -14.52 7.91
CA GLU A 113 7.61 -14.19 8.95
C GLU A 113 6.94 -13.63 10.20
N LYS A 114 5.81 -12.96 10.00
CA LYS A 114 4.99 -12.43 11.09
C LYS A 114 3.56 -12.33 10.61
N PHE A 115 2.62 -12.77 11.43
CA PHE A 115 1.20 -12.55 11.19
C PHE A 115 0.52 -12.15 12.49
N GLY A 116 -0.41 -11.20 12.41
CA GLY A 116 -1.20 -10.79 13.55
C GLY A 116 -2.49 -10.12 13.12
N ILE A 117 -3.45 -10.10 14.03
CA ILE A 117 -4.74 -9.45 13.84
C ILE A 117 -5.05 -8.56 15.04
N LYS A 118 -5.84 -7.51 14.80
CA LYS A 118 -6.51 -6.76 15.85
C LYS A 118 -8.00 -6.97 15.73
N THR A 119 -8.65 -7.28 16.84
CA THR A 119 -10.10 -7.45 16.91
C THR A 119 -10.75 -6.26 17.61
N LEU A 120 -12.09 -6.22 17.64
CA LEU A 120 -12.84 -5.26 18.45
C LEU A 120 -12.66 -5.45 19.96
N GLU A 121 -12.26 -6.65 20.39
CA GLU A 121 -12.07 -6.99 21.81
C GLU A 121 -10.67 -6.62 22.30
N ASP A 122 -9.72 -6.41 21.37
CA ASP A 122 -8.32 -6.16 21.66
C ASP A 122 -7.90 -4.71 21.32
N ASP A 123 -7.22 -4.06 22.26
CA ASP A 123 -6.67 -2.72 22.05
C ASP A 123 -5.38 -2.73 21.17
N GLU A 124 -4.76 -3.90 21.01
CA GLU A 124 -3.48 -4.10 20.32
C GLU A 124 -3.55 -5.25 19.31
N ILE A 125 -2.55 -5.32 18.41
CA ILE A 125 -2.41 -6.47 17.49
C ILE A 125 -1.92 -7.68 18.28
N VAL A 126 -2.67 -8.77 18.22
CA VAL A 126 -2.28 -10.10 18.71
C VAL A 126 -1.54 -10.83 17.59
N TYR A 127 -0.32 -11.31 17.86
CA TYR A 127 0.51 -12.00 16.89
C TYR A 127 0.41 -13.51 17.05
N ALA A 128 0.39 -14.21 15.91
CA ALA A 128 0.40 -15.67 15.85
C ALA A 128 1.75 -16.23 16.29
N GLU A 129 1.73 -17.36 16.99
CA GLU A 129 2.90 -18.20 17.20
C GLU A 129 3.08 -19.07 15.96
N LEU A 130 3.92 -18.63 15.03
CA LEU A 130 4.17 -19.33 13.77
C LEU A 130 5.02 -20.58 14.00
N ASP A 131 4.65 -21.69 13.38
CA ASP A 131 5.50 -22.88 13.33
C ASP A 131 6.71 -22.59 12.42
N ASP A 132 7.92 -22.84 12.95
CA ASP A 132 9.21 -22.55 12.30
C ASP A 132 9.47 -23.34 11.01
#